data_AF-A0AAD5JL35-F1
#
_entry.id   AF-A0AAD5JL35-F1
#
_cell.length_a   1.000
_cell.length_b   1.000
_cell.length_c   1.000
_cell.angle_alpha   90.00
_cell.angle_beta   90.00
_cell.angle_gamma   90.00
#
_symmetry.space_group_name_H-M   'P 1'
#
loop_
_entity.id
_entity.type
_entity.pdbx_description
1 polymer ?
#
loop_
_entity_poly.entity_id
_entity_poly.type
_entity_poly.pdbx_seq_one_letter_code
_entity_poly.pdbx_strand_id
1 'polypeptide(L)'
;MSHDHYKHLVMYYRMRYSENFCDEFAENYRPDNIRVASKIKKFTRVKIHGQTYCSVEAASARGSHIHALFVASPDNNRDEEEEESAPPSLFAGQVLYYFEHDLRTKGLHRFAMVRYYGQLSSQHLVDTTGVELWKDSFDELSHYSILPIARIYAPFAYAKYKTGNRLAAIPLEPKFHLN
;
A
#
# COMPACT_ATOMS: atom_id res chain seq x y z
N MET A 1 9.28 12.20 -7.28
CA MET A 1 7.97 11.50 -7.37
C MET A 1 7.20 12.12 -8.53
N SER A 2 6.24 11.44 -9.17
CA SER A 2 5.34 12.15 -10.11
C SER A 2 4.46 13.13 -9.33
N HIS A 3 3.95 14.17 -9.99
CA HIS A 3 3.11 15.17 -9.34
C HIS A 3 1.83 14.56 -8.75
N ASP A 4 1.22 13.60 -9.45
CA ASP A 4 0.00 12.93 -8.96
C ASP A 4 0.27 12.03 -7.75
N HIS A 5 1.35 11.25 -7.76
CA HIS A 5 1.72 10.43 -6.61
C HIS A 5 2.10 11.30 -5.39
N TYR A 6 2.64 12.49 -5.62
CA TYR A 6 2.97 13.43 -4.56
C TYR A 6 1.72 13.95 -3.84
N LYS A 7 0.62 14.22 -4.55
CA LYS A 7 -0.67 14.59 -3.92
C LYS A 7 -1.15 13.53 -2.94
N HIS A 8 -0.98 12.24 -3.28
CA HIS A 8 -1.33 11.14 -2.39
C HIS A 8 -0.45 11.10 -1.12
N LEU A 9 0.84 11.45 -1.22
CA LEU A 9 1.72 11.57 -0.04
C LEU A 9 1.29 12.70 0.90
N VAL A 10 0.93 13.86 0.37
CA VAL A 10 0.40 14.98 1.18
C VAL A 10 -0.88 14.55 1.89
N MET A 11 -1.81 13.93 1.15
CA MET A 11 -3.07 13.46 1.70
C MET A 11 -2.86 12.36 2.76
N TYR A 12 -1.92 11.44 2.54
CA TYR A 12 -1.55 10.43 3.54
C TYR A 12 -1.15 11.07 4.87
N TYR A 13 -0.29 12.10 4.84
CA TYR A 13 0.13 12.78 6.06
C TYR A 13 -1.01 13.51 6.78
N ARG A 14 -1.92 14.15 6.03
CA ARG A 14 -3.14 14.77 6.59
C ARG A 14 -3.97 13.74 7.35
N MET A 15 -4.26 12.60 6.72
CA MET A 15 -5.06 11.54 7.32
C MET A 15 -4.36 10.87 8.51
N ARG A 16 -3.03 10.74 8.46
CA ARG A 16 -2.27 10.02 9.50
C ARG A 16 -2.08 10.81 10.79
N TYR A 17 -1.88 12.12 10.69
CA TYR A 17 -1.44 12.96 11.81
C TYR A 17 -2.48 14.00 12.22
N SER A 18 -3.56 14.19 11.46
CA SER A 18 -4.60 15.19 11.74
C SER A 18 -4.05 16.61 11.92
N GLU A 19 -2.98 16.95 11.19
CA GLU A 19 -2.33 18.26 11.18
C GLU A 19 -2.47 18.92 9.80
N ASN A 20 -2.26 20.23 9.74
CA ASN A 20 -2.41 21.05 8.53
C ASN A 20 -1.24 20.87 7.55
N PHE A 21 -1.08 19.68 6.97
CA PHE A 21 -0.08 19.45 5.91
C PHE A 21 -0.49 20.15 4.61
N CYS A 22 0.47 20.77 3.93
CA CYS A 22 0.26 21.37 2.61
C CYS A 22 1.32 20.92 1.61
N ASP A 23 0.98 21.06 0.33
CA ASP A 23 1.94 20.85 -0.74
C ASP A 23 3.01 21.97 -0.72
N GLU A 24 4.17 21.66 -1.30
CA GLU A 24 5.33 22.55 -1.34
C GLU A 24 5.14 23.71 -2.31
N PHE A 25 4.18 23.60 -3.22
CA PHE A 25 3.86 24.58 -4.26
C PHE A 25 2.65 25.44 -3.90
N ALA A 26 2.11 25.30 -2.69
CA ALA A 26 0.92 26.02 -2.27
C ALA A 26 1.18 27.53 -2.24
N GLU A 27 0.49 28.28 -3.11
CA GLU A 27 0.61 29.74 -3.21
C GLU A 27 0.14 30.46 -1.94
N ASN A 28 -0.86 29.90 -1.26
CA ASN A 28 -1.47 30.47 -0.05
C ASN A 28 -0.93 29.82 1.23
N TYR A 29 0.37 29.95 1.47
CA TYR A 29 1.00 29.40 2.68
C TYR A 29 0.50 30.11 3.95
N ARG A 30 -0.11 29.35 4.86
CA ARG A 30 -0.40 29.82 6.22
C ARG A 30 0.73 29.43 7.17
N PRO A 31 1.05 30.25 8.20
CA PRO A 31 2.15 29.97 9.12
C PRO A 31 2.00 28.65 9.91
N ASP A 32 0.78 28.19 10.11
CA ASP A 32 0.45 26.93 10.79
C ASP A 32 0.55 25.69 9.89
N ASN A 33 0.78 25.87 8.58
CA ASN A 33 0.89 24.76 7.64
C ASN A 33 2.25 24.07 7.73
N ILE A 34 2.24 22.74 7.72
CA ILE A 34 3.43 21.90 7.62
C ILE A 34 3.65 21.51 6.17
N ARG A 35 4.74 22.02 5.58
CA ARG A 35 5.08 21.73 4.18
C ARG A 35 5.62 20.31 4.03
N VAL A 36 5.05 19.57 3.09
CA VAL A 36 5.54 18.25 2.66
C VAL A 36 6.40 18.43 1.42
N ALA A 37 7.68 18.08 1.47
CA ALA A 37 8.54 18.17 0.29
C ALA A 37 8.19 17.09 -0.76
N SER A 38 8.32 17.39 -2.05
CA SER A 38 8.18 16.38 -3.12
C SER A 38 9.44 15.52 -3.29
N LYS A 39 10.55 15.99 -2.72
CA LYS A 39 11.84 15.31 -2.77
C LYS A 39 11.78 14.02 -1.97
N ILE A 40 11.97 12.91 -2.66
CA ILE A 40 12.04 11.56 -2.09
C ILE A 40 13.30 10.85 -2.57
N LYS A 41 13.76 9.87 -1.80
CA LYS A 41 14.83 8.95 -2.22
C LYS A 41 14.22 7.60 -2.58
N LYS A 42 14.12 7.31 -3.88
CA LYS A 42 13.59 6.04 -4.37
C LYS A 42 14.59 4.89 -4.20
N PHE A 43 14.07 3.69 -4.01
CA PHE A 43 14.82 2.44 -4.07
C PHE A 43 13.88 1.30 -4.50
N THR A 44 14.46 0.17 -4.96
CA THR A 44 13.67 -0.88 -5.64
C THR A 44 13.51 -2.16 -4.83
N ARG A 45 14.16 -2.28 -3.67
CA ARG A 45 14.13 -3.49 -2.84
C ARG A 45 14.14 -3.17 -1.35
N VAL A 46 13.44 -3.99 -0.57
CA VAL A 46 13.54 -4.01 0.90
C VAL A 46 13.74 -5.42 1.41
N LYS A 47 14.42 -5.51 2.56
CA LYS A 47 14.47 -6.72 3.36
C LYS A 47 13.65 -6.49 4.63
N ILE A 48 12.64 -7.31 4.85
CA ILE A 48 11.75 -7.27 6.02
C ILE A 48 11.73 -8.68 6.61
N HIS A 49 12.11 -8.83 7.88
CA HIS A 49 12.15 -10.14 8.57
C HIS A 49 12.83 -11.27 7.77
N GLY A 50 13.96 -10.99 7.12
CA GLY A 50 14.69 -11.99 6.33
C GLY A 50 14.17 -12.17 4.90
N GLN A 51 12.94 -11.75 4.59
CA GLN A 51 12.33 -11.82 3.27
C GLN A 51 12.70 -10.60 2.43
N THR A 52 13.06 -10.83 1.16
CA THR A 52 13.30 -9.75 0.19
C THR A 52 12.04 -9.48 -0.60
N TYR A 53 11.68 -8.20 -0.71
CA TYR A 53 10.60 -7.69 -1.54
C TYR A 53 11.18 -6.77 -2.60
N CYS A 54 10.62 -6.83 -3.80
CA CYS A 54 11.06 -6.07 -4.95
C CYS A 54 9.95 -5.11 -5.37
N SER A 55 10.29 -4.07 -6.11
CA SER A 55 9.30 -3.26 -6.81
C SER A 55 9.25 -3.63 -8.30
N VAL A 56 8.25 -3.14 -9.01
CA VAL A 56 8.19 -3.25 -10.49
C VAL A 56 9.38 -2.56 -11.15
N GLU A 57 9.89 -1.47 -10.57
CA GLU A 57 11.10 -0.78 -11.04
C GLU A 57 12.42 -1.57 -10.79
N ALA A 58 12.39 -2.73 -10.10
CA ALA A 58 13.57 -3.56 -9.94
C ALA A 58 13.93 -4.33 -11.22
N ALA A 59 15.18 -4.80 -11.33
CA ALA A 59 15.63 -5.66 -12.45
C ALA A 59 14.79 -6.94 -12.63
N SER A 60 14.09 -7.37 -11.56
CA SER A 60 13.06 -8.40 -11.63
C SER A 60 11.89 -7.96 -10.76
N ALA A 61 10.68 -7.94 -11.32
CA ALA A 61 9.45 -7.70 -10.59
C ALA A 61 9.03 -8.89 -9.70
N ARG A 62 9.80 -10.00 -9.69
CA ARG A 62 9.53 -11.13 -8.79
C ARG A 62 9.64 -10.66 -7.35
N GLY A 63 8.56 -10.83 -6.59
CA GLY A 63 8.44 -10.34 -5.22
C GLY A 63 7.85 -8.93 -5.09
N SER A 64 7.27 -8.37 -6.16
CA SER A 64 6.52 -7.10 -6.12
C SER A 64 5.09 -7.21 -5.63
N HIS A 65 4.53 -8.42 -5.60
CA HIS A 65 3.16 -8.67 -5.20
C HIS A 65 3.13 -8.93 -3.69
N ILE A 66 2.32 -8.16 -2.97
CA ILE A 66 2.27 -8.16 -1.51
C ILE A 66 0.83 -8.16 -0.99
N HIS A 67 0.62 -8.83 0.13
CA HIS A 67 -0.49 -8.51 1.01
C HIS A 67 -0.08 -7.35 1.92
N ALA A 68 -0.93 -6.32 1.97
CA ALA A 68 -0.81 -5.20 2.87
C ALA A 68 -1.85 -5.33 3.99
N LEU A 69 -1.46 -5.02 5.22
CA LEU A 69 -2.33 -5.08 6.39
C LEU A 69 -2.95 -3.72 6.68
N PHE A 70 -4.28 -3.63 6.67
CA PHE A 70 -5.04 -2.43 7.04
C PHE A 70 -5.98 -2.72 8.21
N VAL A 71 -6.20 -1.73 9.09
CA VAL A 71 -7.13 -1.85 10.24
C VAL A 71 -8.57 -1.50 9.82
N ALA A 72 -8.72 -0.57 8.87
CA ALA A 72 -9.98 -0.25 8.21
C ALA A 72 -9.85 -0.51 6.70
N SER A 73 -10.95 -0.88 6.04
CA SER A 73 -10.93 -1.06 4.58
C SER A 73 -10.56 0.25 3.89
N PRO A 74 -9.68 0.26 2.86
CA PRO A 74 -9.50 1.41 1.97
C PRO A 74 -10.78 1.81 1.21
N ASP A 75 -11.80 0.94 1.23
CA ASP A 75 -13.10 1.16 0.63
C ASP A 75 -14.03 1.82 1.67
N ASN A 76 -14.24 3.13 1.53
CA ASN A 76 -14.81 4.08 2.51
C ASN A 76 -16.31 3.92 2.81
N ASN A 77 -16.87 2.71 2.81
CA ASN A 77 -18.32 2.50 2.97
C ASN A 77 -18.70 1.87 4.32
N ARG A 78 -17.91 2.04 5.38
CA ARG A 78 -18.25 1.55 6.72
C ARG A 78 -18.40 2.71 7.70
N ASP A 79 -19.38 2.61 8.57
CA ASP A 79 -19.62 3.58 9.64
C ASP A 79 -18.44 3.55 10.64
N GLU A 80 -18.11 4.70 11.23
CA GLU A 80 -16.92 4.90 12.09
C GLU A 80 -16.84 3.90 13.28
N GLU A 81 -18.00 3.47 13.82
CA GLU A 81 -18.07 2.46 14.90
C GLU A 81 -17.75 1.03 14.43
N GLU A 82 -17.99 0.70 13.16
CA GLU A 82 -17.62 -0.59 12.58
C GLU A 82 -16.12 -0.67 12.24
N GLU A 83 -15.46 0.47 11.97
CA GLU A 83 -14.03 0.52 11.70
C GLU A 83 -13.16 0.26 12.95
N GLU A 84 -13.57 0.76 14.12
CA GLU A 84 -12.79 0.59 15.37
C GLU A 84 -12.81 -0.87 15.88
N SER A 85 -13.83 -1.63 15.49
CA SER A 85 -14.02 -3.04 15.89
C SER A 85 -13.72 -4.05 14.76
N ALA A 86 -13.41 -3.59 13.54
CA ALA A 86 -13.14 -4.47 12.41
C ALA A 86 -11.80 -5.22 12.57
N PRO A 87 -11.76 -6.53 12.27
CA PRO A 87 -10.51 -7.25 12.20
C PRO A 87 -9.64 -6.68 11.05
N PRO A 88 -8.31 -6.67 11.22
CA PRO A 88 -7.43 -6.15 10.18
C PRO A 88 -7.58 -6.98 8.90
N SER A 89 -7.71 -6.29 7.77
CA SER A 89 -7.95 -6.86 6.46
C SER A 89 -6.67 -6.86 5.62
N LEU A 90 -6.45 -7.94 4.86
CA LEU A 90 -5.35 -8.06 3.92
C LEU A 90 -5.78 -7.59 2.53
N PHE A 91 -4.94 -6.78 1.90
CA PHE A 91 -5.18 -6.27 0.55
C PHE A 91 -4.08 -6.70 -0.39
N ALA A 92 -4.45 -7.38 -1.48
CA ALA A 92 -3.52 -7.74 -2.52
C ALA A 92 -3.14 -6.50 -3.34
N GLY A 93 -1.84 -6.25 -3.47
CA GLY A 93 -1.34 -5.16 -4.28
C GLY A 93 0.01 -5.46 -4.89
N GLN A 94 0.46 -4.53 -5.74
CA GLN A 94 1.76 -4.57 -6.38
C GLN A 94 2.54 -3.29 -6.09
N VAL A 95 3.77 -3.45 -5.59
CA VAL A 95 4.69 -2.36 -5.28
C VAL A 95 5.27 -1.79 -6.58
N LEU A 96 4.98 -0.53 -6.88
CA LEU A 96 5.55 0.20 -8.02
C LEU A 96 7.01 0.58 -7.74
N TYR A 97 7.26 1.21 -6.59
CA TYR A 97 8.59 1.56 -6.08
C TYR A 97 8.53 1.79 -4.57
N TYR A 98 9.69 1.78 -3.91
CA TYR A 98 9.81 2.21 -2.52
C TYR A 98 10.48 3.57 -2.45
N PHE A 99 10.28 4.27 -1.34
CA PHE A 99 10.93 5.55 -1.12
C PHE A 99 11.11 5.92 0.35
N GLU A 100 12.16 6.70 0.62
CA GLU A 100 12.35 7.39 1.89
C GLU A 100 11.89 8.85 1.72
N HIS A 101 11.20 9.37 2.72
CA HIS A 101 10.77 10.75 2.78
C HIS A 101 11.07 11.31 4.16
N ASP A 102 11.87 12.39 4.20
CA ASP A 102 12.21 13.09 5.43
C ASP A 102 11.16 14.16 5.70
N LEU A 103 10.29 13.88 6.66
CA LEU A 103 9.33 14.86 7.14
C LEU A 103 9.97 15.59 8.31
N ARG A 104 10.48 16.81 8.07
CA ARG A 104 11.28 17.58 9.04
C ARG A 104 10.78 17.55 10.49
N THR A 105 9.47 17.56 10.70
CA THR A 105 8.85 17.59 12.03
C THR A 105 8.64 16.20 12.67
N LYS A 106 8.70 15.12 11.88
CA LYS A 106 8.37 13.74 12.30
C LYS A 106 9.47 12.71 11.97
N GLY A 107 10.54 13.12 11.29
CA GLY A 107 11.69 12.31 10.94
C GLY A 107 11.56 11.56 9.62
N LEU A 108 12.42 10.56 9.45
CA LEU A 108 12.53 9.76 8.22
C LEU A 108 11.46 8.67 8.16
N HIS A 109 10.65 8.70 7.12
CA HIS A 109 9.66 7.67 6.82
C HIS A 109 10.08 6.81 5.63
N ARG A 110 9.68 5.53 5.66
CA ARG A 110 9.93 4.57 4.58
C ARG A 110 8.60 3.98 4.11
N PHE A 111 8.32 4.16 2.83
CA PHE A 111 7.06 3.79 2.21
C PHE A 111 7.26 2.92 0.96
N ALA A 112 6.18 2.24 0.58
CA ALA A 112 5.95 1.64 -0.72
C ALA A 112 4.84 2.42 -1.41
N MET A 113 5.02 2.72 -2.70
CA MET A 113 3.92 3.11 -3.58
C MET A 113 3.27 1.85 -4.14
N VAL A 114 2.01 1.61 -3.82
CA VAL A 114 1.29 0.36 -4.12
C VAL A 114 0.05 0.65 -4.94
N ARG A 115 -0.15 -0.12 -6.01
CA ARG A 115 -1.45 -0.23 -6.67
C ARG A 115 -2.15 -1.48 -6.16
N TYR A 116 -3.42 -1.37 -5.78
CA TYR A 116 -4.19 -2.47 -5.20
C TYR A 116 -5.04 -3.13 -6.27
N TYR A 117 -5.20 -4.45 -6.19
CA TYR A 117 -6.18 -5.16 -6.99
C TYR A 117 -7.57 -4.89 -6.44
N GLY A 118 -8.54 -4.72 -7.34
CA GLY A 118 -9.91 -4.47 -6.91
C GLY A 118 -10.55 -5.69 -6.26
N GLN A 119 -11.38 -5.45 -5.23
CA GLN A 119 -12.15 -6.52 -4.58
C GLN A 119 -13.29 -7.02 -5.49
N LEU A 120 -13.58 -8.31 -5.40
CA LEU A 120 -14.79 -8.89 -6.00
C LEU A 120 -15.98 -8.58 -5.09
N SER A 121 -17.06 -8.04 -5.66
CA SER A 121 -18.22 -7.48 -4.94
C SER A 121 -19.13 -8.51 -4.26
N SER A 122 -18.62 -9.69 -3.91
CA SER A 122 -19.41 -10.75 -3.29
C SER A 122 -18.51 -11.65 -2.44
N GLN A 123 -19.07 -12.10 -1.32
CA GLN A 123 -18.56 -12.86 -0.17
C GLN A 123 -17.74 -14.15 -0.44
N HIS A 124 -17.25 -14.36 -1.66
CA HIS A 124 -16.37 -15.44 -2.05
C HIS A 124 -15.01 -14.87 -2.47
N LEU A 125 -14.35 -14.20 -1.53
CA LEU A 125 -12.92 -13.87 -1.63
C LEU A 125 -12.06 -15.13 -1.67
N VAL A 126 -12.62 -16.29 -1.34
CA VAL A 126 -11.95 -17.58 -1.30
C VAL A 126 -12.76 -18.57 -2.13
N ASP A 127 -12.15 -19.22 -3.11
CA ASP A 127 -12.82 -20.28 -3.89
C ASP A 127 -12.95 -21.58 -3.08
N THR A 128 -13.58 -22.61 -3.66
CA THR A 128 -13.78 -23.91 -2.99
C THR A 128 -12.47 -24.64 -2.65
N THR A 129 -11.32 -24.16 -3.13
CA THR A 129 -9.98 -24.70 -2.87
C THR A 129 -9.21 -23.91 -1.82
N GLY A 130 -9.77 -22.84 -1.28
CA GLY A 130 -9.08 -21.99 -0.31
C GLY A 130 -8.24 -20.88 -0.94
N VAL A 131 -8.36 -20.62 -2.26
CA VAL A 131 -7.55 -19.63 -2.97
C VAL A 131 -8.22 -18.27 -2.96
N GLU A 132 -7.45 -17.25 -2.60
CA GLU A 132 -7.94 -15.87 -2.54
C GLU A 132 -8.12 -15.27 -3.94
N LEU A 133 -9.28 -14.67 -4.23
CA LEU A 133 -9.63 -14.15 -5.56
C LEU A 133 -9.82 -12.63 -5.56
N TRP A 134 -9.18 -11.99 -6.53
CA TRP A 134 -9.21 -10.54 -6.76
C TRP A 134 -9.60 -10.22 -8.21
N LYS A 135 -9.99 -8.98 -8.51
CA LYS A 135 -10.12 -8.54 -9.91
C LYS A 135 -8.74 -8.53 -10.58
N ASP A 136 -8.66 -8.96 -11.84
CA ASP A 136 -7.46 -8.81 -12.68
C ASP A 136 -7.36 -7.38 -13.25
N SER A 137 -7.53 -6.40 -12.37
CA SER A 137 -7.43 -4.97 -12.63
C SER A 137 -7.07 -4.25 -11.35
N PHE A 138 -6.31 -3.16 -11.49
CA PHE A 138 -5.97 -2.32 -10.36
C PHE A 138 -7.03 -1.24 -10.14
N ASP A 139 -7.28 -0.91 -8.89
CA ASP A 139 -8.04 0.28 -8.52
C ASP A 139 -7.22 1.55 -8.80
N GLU A 140 -7.90 2.69 -8.83
CA GLU A 140 -7.24 3.99 -8.97
C GLU A 140 -6.32 4.27 -7.79
N LEU A 141 -5.23 4.99 -8.06
CA LEU A 141 -4.28 5.38 -7.02
C LEU A 141 -4.94 6.38 -6.07
N SER A 142 -4.67 6.21 -4.77
CA SER A 142 -5.20 7.08 -3.72
C SER A 142 -4.16 7.30 -2.63
N HIS A 143 -4.52 8.00 -1.56
CA HIS A 143 -3.63 8.16 -0.42
C HIS A 143 -3.34 6.83 0.31
N TYR A 144 -4.22 5.83 0.18
CA TYR A 144 -3.97 4.46 0.66
C TYR A 144 -2.86 3.75 -0.13
N SER A 145 -2.55 4.20 -1.36
CA SER A 145 -1.41 3.71 -2.14
C SER A 145 -0.05 4.05 -1.51
N ILE A 146 0.00 4.95 -0.53
CA ILE A 146 1.19 5.26 0.26
C ILE A 146 1.22 4.32 1.47
N LEU A 147 1.88 3.18 1.32
CA LEU A 147 1.92 2.14 2.34
C LEU A 147 3.21 2.22 3.17
N PRO A 148 3.15 2.39 4.50
CA PRO A 148 4.33 2.21 5.34
C PRO A 148 4.93 0.83 5.14
N ILE A 149 6.26 0.72 4.99
CA ILE A 149 6.91 -0.58 4.77
C ILE A 149 6.61 -1.58 5.90
N ALA A 150 6.38 -1.09 7.13
CA ALA A 150 5.98 -1.91 8.28
C ALA A 150 4.58 -2.56 8.16
N ARG A 151 3.76 -2.15 7.18
CA ARG A 151 2.43 -2.72 6.90
C ARG A 151 2.45 -3.76 5.77
N ILE A 152 3.62 -4.06 5.21
CA ILE A 152 3.79 -5.16 4.26
C ILE A 152 3.76 -6.46 5.05
N TYR A 153 2.77 -7.30 4.79
CA TYR A 153 2.51 -8.52 5.54
C TYR A 153 3.29 -9.72 4.97
N ALA A 154 3.03 -10.05 3.70
CA ALA A 154 3.65 -11.21 3.04
C ALA A 154 3.71 -11.00 1.51
N PRO A 155 4.68 -11.60 0.81
CA PRO A 155 4.60 -11.69 -0.64
C PRO A 155 3.55 -12.73 -1.04
N PHE A 156 2.99 -12.60 -2.25
CA PHE A 156 2.12 -13.64 -2.81
C PHE A 156 2.53 -14.01 -4.23
N ALA A 157 2.25 -15.26 -4.60
CA ALA A 157 2.26 -15.69 -5.99
C ALA A 157 0.88 -15.43 -6.59
N TYR A 158 0.83 -15.04 -7.87
CA TYR A 158 -0.42 -14.79 -8.54
C TYR A 158 -0.57 -15.62 -9.81
N ALA A 159 -1.81 -15.96 -10.14
CA ALA A 159 -2.15 -16.65 -11.38
C ALA A 159 -3.45 -16.08 -11.94
N LYS A 160 -3.55 -16.03 -13.28
CA LYS A 160 -4.83 -15.73 -13.93
C LYS A 160 -5.80 -16.88 -13.67
N TYR A 161 -6.97 -16.55 -13.15
CA TYR A 161 -7.97 -17.55 -12.85
C TYR A 161 -8.74 -17.91 -14.12
N LYS A 162 -9.08 -19.20 -14.29
CA LYS A 162 -9.55 -19.78 -15.56
C LYS A 162 -10.80 -19.12 -16.17
N THR A 163 -11.59 -18.40 -15.37
CA THR A 163 -12.86 -17.81 -15.80
C THR A 163 -13.04 -16.41 -15.21
N GLY A 164 -13.32 -15.43 -16.07
CA GLY A 164 -13.51 -14.02 -15.71
C GLY A 164 -12.20 -13.26 -15.53
N ASN A 165 -12.26 -11.92 -15.51
CA ASN A 165 -11.12 -11.04 -15.22
C ASN A 165 -10.75 -11.12 -13.72
N ARG A 166 -10.24 -12.28 -13.30
CA ARG A 166 -9.95 -12.62 -11.91
C ARG A 166 -8.51 -13.13 -11.75
N LEU A 167 -7.93 -12.79 -10.62
CA LEU A 167 -6.59 -13.15 -10.21
C LEU A 167 -6.65 -13.97 -8.92
N ALA A 168 -5.99 -15.11 -8.93
CA ALA A 168 -5.73 -15.91 -7.73
C ALA A 168 -4.49 -15.36 -7.02
N ALA A 169 -4.61 -15.02 -5.75
CA ALA A 169 -3.50 -14.64 -4.88
C ALA A 169 -3.22 -15.77 -3.89
N ILE A 170 -1.99 -16.28 -3.89
CA ILE A 170 -1.55 -17.38 -3.03
C ILE A 170 -0.43 -16.82 -2.13
N PRO A 171 -0.72 -16.56 -0.84
CA PRO A 171 0.30 -16.12 0.10
C PRO A 171 1.50 -17.05 0.09
N LEU A 172 2.69 -16.49 0.03
CA LEU A 172 3.92 -17.24 0.24
C LEU A 172 4.26 -17.15 1.71
N GLU A 173 4.41 -18.30 2.37
CA GLU A 173 4.71 -18.34 3.80
C GLU A 173 5.93 -17.47 4.11
N PRO A 174 5.83 -16.55 5.08
CA PRO A 174 6.99 -15.82 5.54
C PRO A 174 8.00 -16.82 6.09
N LYS A 175 9.25 -16.73 5.64
CA LYS A 175 10.34 -17.54 6.20
C LYS A 175 10.67 -17.03 7.60
N PHE A 176 9.96 -17.52 8.61
CA PHE A 176 10.36 -17.34 10.00
C PHE A 176 11.50 -18.31 10.29
N HIS A 177 12.70 -17.77 10.51
CA HIS A 177 13.74 -18.54 11.18
C HIS A 177 13.43 -18.51 12.68
N LEU A 178 13.01 -19.66 13.23
CA LEU A 178 13.06 -19.89 14.67
C LEU A 178 14.55 -19.96 15.03
N ASN A 179 15.02 -18.94 15.75
CA ASN A 179 16.36 -18.93 16.36
C ASN A 179 16.31 -19.70 17.67
#